data_AF-A0A5Q4Z9C1-F1
#
_entry.id   AF-A0A5Q4Z9C1-F1
#
_cell.length_a   1.000
_cell.length_b   1.000
_cell.length_c   1.000
_cell.angle_alpha   90.00
_cell.angle_beta   90.00
_cell.angle_gamma   90.00
#
_symmetry.space_group_name_H-M   'P 1'
#
loop_
_entity.id
_entity.type
_entity.pdbx_description
1 polymer ?
#
loop_
_entity_poly.entity_id
_entity_poly.type
_entity_poly.pdbx_seq_one_letter_code
_entity_poly.pdbx_strand_id
1 'polypeptide(L)'
;MFLPIEVQSVNNAGQLKAGEYAVHCAVYASPDQKSTVLHYEYKRAGLADAEACDVLFIDGAGAVRVCDFIRMPDRSWRDSFGARADSLLALLPPEIAEYRLVDERALPSQIVGDPK
;
A
#
# COMPACT_ATOMS: atom_id res chain seq x y z
N MET A 1 9.68 -2.28 22.48
CA MET A 1 8.29 -1.85 22.71
C MET A 1 7.79 -1.29 21.38
N PHE A 2 6.91 -2.01 20.68
CA PHE A 2 6.27 -1.48 19.48
C PHE A 2 5.22 -0.47 19.95
N LEU A 3 5.42 0.82 19.65
CA LEU A 3 4.37 1.81 19.85
C LEU A 3 3.25 1.49 18.84
N PRO A 4 1.96 1.54 19.23
CA PRO A 4 0.90 1.49 18.24
C PRO A 4 1.07 2.69 17.31
N ILE A 5 1.44 2.43 16.06
CA ILE A 5 1.36 3.44 15.00
C ILE A 5 -0.12 3.50 14.63
N GLU A 6 -0.85 4.45 15.19
CA GLU A 6 -2.18 4.78 14.65
C GLU A 6 -1.97 5.49 13.31
N VAL A 7 -2.19 4.75 12.22
CA VAL A 7 -2.25 5.35 10.88
C VAL A 7 -3.54 6.15 10.81
N GLN A 8 -3.43 7.48 10.82
CA GLN A 8 -4.57 8.35 10.56
C GLN A 8 -4.95 8.21 9.09
N SER A 9 -6.09 7.59 8.83
CA SER A 9 -6.58 7.36 7.48
C SER A 9 -8.09 7.56 7.38
N VAL A 10 -8.53 8.19 6.28
CA VAL A 10 -9.94 8.23 5.87
C VAL A 10 -10.38 6.93 5.19
N ASN A 11 -9.42 6.08 4.83
CA ASN A 11 -9.67 4.75 4.29
C ASN A 11 -9.90 3.76 5.44
N ASN A 12 -10.74 2.76 5.18
CA ASN A 12 -10.95 1.66 6.11
C ASN A 12 -11.30 0.38 5.35
N ALA A 13 -10.94 -0.77 5.95
CA ALA A 13 -11.17 -2.08 5.35
C ALA A 13 -12.66 -2.36 5.03
N GLY A 14 -13.60 -1.71 5.74
CA GLY A 14 -15.04 -1.83 5.47
C GLY A 14 -15.48 -1.23 4.12
N GLN A 15 -14.62 -0.46 3.46
CA GLN A 15 -14.86 0.05 2.11
C GLN A 15 -14.48 -0.96 1.02
N LEU A 16 -13.72 -1.99 1.36
CA LEU A 16 -13.39 -3.09 0.46
C LEU A 16 -14.55 -4.09 0.41
N LYS A 17 -14.67 -4.77 -0.73
CA LYS A 17 -15.67 -5.82 -0.88
C LYS A 17 -15.22 -7.05 -0.10
N ALA A 18 -16.16 -7.76 0.51
CA ALA A 18 -15.83 -8.98 1.23
C ALA A 18 -15.17 -10.03 0.32
N GLY A 19 -14.23 -10.80 0.89
CA GLY A 19 -13.54 -11.87 0.21
C GLY A 19 -12.10 -12.08 0.67
N GLU A 20 -11.45 -13.03 0.02
CA GLU A 20 -10.02 -13.32 0.21
C GLU A 20 -9.17 -12.42 -0.69
N TYR A 21 -8.17 -11.78 -0.08
CA TYR A 21 -7.21 -10.91 -0.75
C TYR A 21 -5.83 -11.56 -0.74
N ALA A 22 -5.29 -11.82 -1.93
CA ALA A 22 -3.88 -12.14 -2.10
C ALA A 22 -3.06 -10.90 -1.83
N VAL A 23 -1.98 -11.05 -1.06
CA VAL A 23 -1.09 -9.97 -0.67
C VAL A 23 0.27 -10.16 -1.30
N HIS A 24 0.73 -9.15 -2.03
CA HIS A 24 2.07 -9.10 -2.59
C HIS A 24 2.84 -7.94 -1.98
N CYS A 25 4.08 -8.16 -1.57
CA CYS A 25 4.96 -7.12 -1.06
C CYS A 25 6.17 -6.98 -1.97
N ALA A 26 6.34 -5.80 -2.55
CA ALA A 26 7.52 -5.38 -3.29
C ALA A 26 8.36 -4.45 -2.42
N VAL A 27 9.66 -4.73 -2.32
CA VAL A 27 10.62 -3.95 -1.53
C VAL A 27 11.55 -3.22 -2.48
N TYR A 28 11.64 -1.91 -2.32
CA TYR A 28 12.48 -1.04 -3.12
C TYR A 28 13.52 -0.35 -2.24
N ALA A 29 14.74 -0.20 -2.76
CA ALA A 29 15.80 0.54 -2.10
C ALA A 29 16.14 1.81 -2.89
N SER A 30 16.48 2.88 -2.16
CA SER A 30 17.07 4.08 -2.72
C SER A 30 18.43 3.79 -3.39
N PRO A 31 18.89 4.64 -4.33
CA PRO A 31 20.19 4.47 -4.97
C PRO A 31 21.39 4.41 -4.00
N ASP A 32 21.32 5.14 -2.88
CA ASP A 32 22.36 5.14 -1.84
C ASP A 32 22.13 4.08 -0.75
N GLN A 33 21.07 3.28 -0.89
CA GLN A 33 20.65 2.19 0.01
C GLN A 33 20.37 2.63 1.45
N LYS A 34 20.11 3.92 1.69
CA LYS A 34 19.82 4.40 3.06
C LYS A 34 18.35 4.33 3.40
N SER A 35 17.48 4.47 2.42
CA SER A 35 16.03 4.38 2.60
C SER A 35 15.43 3.23 1.80
N THR A 36 14.33 2.70 2.34
CA THR A 36 13.59 1.55 1.80
C THR A 36 12.12 1.90 1.68
N VAL A 37 11.48 1.46 0.59
CA VAL A 37 10.03 1.51 0.40
C VAL A 37 9.49 0.09 0.35
N LEU A 38 8.46 -0.21 1.12
CA LEU A 38 7.70 -1.45 1.01
C LEU A 38 6.33 -1.11 0.45
N HIS A 39 5.97 -1.72 -0.67
CA HIS A 39 4.69 -1.56 -1.33
C HIS A 39 3.92 -2.88 -1.20
N TYR A 40 2.80 -2.83 -0.49
CA TYR A 40 1.89 -3.95 -0.30
C TYR A 40 0.70 -3.78 -1.21
N GLU A 41 0.43 -4.75 -2.07
CA GLU A 41 -0.76 -4.77 -2.92
C GLU A 41 -1.73 -5.82 -2.43
N TYR A 42 -3.00 -5.43 -2.30
CA TYR A 42 -4.11 -6.29 -1.92
C TYR A 42 -5.02 -6.50 -3.11
N LYS A 43 -4.98 -7.72 -3.65
CA LYS A 43 -5.78 -8.13 -4.81
C LYS A 43 -6.79 -9.20 -4.41
N ARG A 44 -8.07 -8.87 -4.55
CA ARG A 44 -9.14 -9.85 -4.29
C ARG A 44 -9.06 -11.00 -5.28
N ALA A 45 -9.27 -12.22 -4.79
CA ALA A 45 -9.27 -13.43 -5.61
C ALA A 45 -10.20 -13.27 -6.82
N GLY A 46 -9.70 -13.65 -8.00
CA GLY A 46 -10.44 -13.56 -9.27
C GLY A 46 -10.43 -12.19 -9.94
N LEU A 47 -9.81 -11.15 -9.35
CA LEU A 47 -9.59 -9.88 -10.03
C LEU A 47 -8.21 -9.77 -10.69
N ALA A 48 -8.13 -8.96 -11.73
CA ALA A 48 -6.88 -8.66 -12.43
C ALA A 48 -6.03 -7.64 -11.66
N ASP A 49 -6.68 -6.64 -11.05
CA ASP A 49 -6.02 -5.49 -10.46
C ASP A 49 -6.16 -5.47 -8.92
N ALA A 50 -5.21 -4.82 -8.25
CA ALA A 50 -5.31 -4.49 -6.84
C ALA A 50 -6.49 -3.54 -6.57
N GLU A 51 -7.14 -3.73 -5.42
CA GLU A 51 -8.22 -2.86 -4.93
C GLU A 51 -7.75 -1.96 -3.77
N ALA A 52 -6.63 -2.30 -3.12
CA ALA A 52 -5.98 -1.47 -2.13
C ALA A 52 -4.46 -1.68 -2.16
N CYS A 53 -3.71 -0.73 -1.62
CA CYS A 53 -2.30 -0.90 -1.33
C CYS A 53 -1.86 -0.09 -0.10
N ASP A 54 -0.80 -0.54 0.55
CA ASP A 54 -0.09 0.23 1.57
C ASP A 54 1.33 0.52 1.09
N VAL A 55 1.82 1.72 1.39
CA VAL A 55 3.20 2.12 1.14
C VAL A 55 3.84 2.52 2.46
N LEU A 56 4.87 1.78 2.83
CA LEU A 56 5.73 2.05 3.98
C LEU A 56 7.04 2.66 3.48
N PHE A 57 7.38 3.84 3.95
CA PHE A 57 8.66 4.48 3.71
C PHE A 57 9.50 4.46 4.98
N ILE A 58 10.71 3.92 4.90
CA ILE A 58 11.69 3.91 5.97
C ILE A 58 12.89 4.73 5.51
N ASP A 59 13.19 5.82 6.21
CA ASP A 59 14.30 6.70 5.87
C ASP A 59 15.65 6.23 6.46
N GLY A 60 16.74 6.90 6.09
CA GLY A 60 18.09 6.56 6.59
C GLY A 60 18.34 6.84 8.06
N ALA A 61 17.45 7.57 8.74
CA ALA A 61 17.45 7.74 10.19
C ALA A 61 16.54 6.73 10.91
N GLY A 62 15.85 5.86 10.15
CA GLY A 62 14.89 4.89 10.66
C GLY A 62 13.51 5.49 10.93
N ALA A 63 13.22 6.71 10.47
CA ALA A 63 11.88 7.26 10.56
C ALA A 63 10.95 6.53 9.58
N VAL A 64 9.75 6.22 10.05
CA VAL A 64 8.75 5.42 9.32
C VAL A 64 7.57 6.30 8.97
N ARG A 65 7.18 6.31 7.69
CA ARG A 65 5.96 6.96 7.18
C ARG A 65 5.11 5.92 6.47
N VAL A 66 3.81 5.95 6.69
CA VAL A 66 2.84 5.02 6.09
C VAL A 66 1.79 5.83 5.33
N CYS A 67 1.40 5.36 4.15
CA CYS A 67 0.20 5.81 3.46
C CYS A 67 -0.53 4.58 2.93
N ASP A 68 -1.84 4.54 3.14
CA ASP A 68 -2.74 3.56 2.54
C ASP A 68 -3.48 4.18 1.34
N PHE A 69 -3.90 3.31 0.43
CA PHE A 69 -4.65 3.71 -0.75
C PHE A 69 -5.76 2.71 -1.03
N ILE A 70 -6.94 3.23 -1.37
CA ILE A 70 -8.07 2.42 -1.84
C ILE A 70 -8.42 2.83 -3.27
N ARG A 71 -8.68 1.83 -4.10
CA ARG A 71 -9.21 2.04 -5.44
C ARG A 71 -10.71 2.29 -5.39
N MET A 72 -11.12 3.41 -5.95
CA MET A 72 -12.49 3.88 -5.97
C MET A 72 -13.29 3.20 -7.09
N PRO A 73 -14.64 3.23 -7.06
CA PRO A 73 -15.48 2.62 -8.10
C PRO A 73 -15.24 3.14 -9.52
N ASP A 74 -14.80 4.39 -9.67
CA ASP A 74 -14.41 5.00 -10.94
C ASP A 74 -12.96 4.69 -11.35
N ARG A 75 -12.30 3.76 -10.64
CA ARG A 75 -10.93 3.28 -10.83
C ARG A 75 -9.81 4.25 -10.44
N SER A 76 -10.14 5.46 -9.99
CA SER A 76 -9.17 6.36 -9.35
C SER A 76 -8.68 5.78 -8.02
N TRP A 77 -7.55 6.27 -7.55
CA TRP A 77 -6.99 5.97 -6.23
C TRP A 77 -7.32 7.11 -5.27
N ARG A 78 -7.50 6.77 -3.99
CA ARG A 78 -7.60 7.73 -2.89
C ARG A 78 -6.57 7.41 -1.81
N ASP A 79 -5.81 8.41 -1.38
CA ASP A 79 -4.82 8.27 -0.29
C ASP A 79 -5.44 8.35 1.11
N SER A 80 -4.63 8.19 2.16
CA SER A 80 -5.05 8.27 3.57
C SER A 80 -5.66 9.61 3.98
N PHE A 81 -5.38 10.69 3.24
CA PHE A 81 -5.87 12.04 3.53
C PHE A 81 -7.10 12.43 2.69
N GLY A 82 -7.51 11.56 1.76
CA GLY A 82 -8.68 11.73 0.91
C GLY A 82 -8.39 12.39 -0.44
N ALA A 83 -7.13 12.67 -0.78
CA ALA A 83 -6.77 13.14 -2.11
C ALA A 83 -7.00 12.03 -3.13
N ARG A 84 -7.45 12.39 -4.33
CA ARG A 84 -7.80 11.43 -5.40
C ARG A 84 -7.02 11.69 -6.67
N ALA A 85 -6.61 10.63 -7.35
CA ALA A 85 -5.98 10.72 -8.67
C ALA A 85 -6.25 9.47 -9.51
N ASP A 86 -6.15 9.61 -10.83
CA ASP A 86 -6.40 8.49 -11.76
C ASP A 86 -5.30 7.41 -11.71
N SER A 87 -4.14 7.71 -11.14
CA SER A 87 -3.03 6.78 -10.97
C SER A 87 -2.45 6.87 -9.57
N LEU A 88 -1.99 5.73 -9.05
CA LEU A 88 -1.29 5.67 -7.76
C LEU A 88 -0.03 6.55 -7.77
N LEU A 89 0.71 6.55 -8.89
CA LEU A 89 1.93 7.34 -9.07
C LEU A 89 1.72 8.84 -8.81
N ALA A 90 0.55 9.37 -9.15
CA ALA A 90 0.23 10.79 -8.93
C ALA A 90 0.00 11.15 -7.46
N LEU A 91 -0.21 10.16 -6.58
CA LEU A 91 -0.35 10.34 -5.14
C LEU A 91 0.93 10.03 -4.37
N LEU A 92 1.92 9.41 -5.04
CA LEU A 92 3.18 9.06 -4.41
C LEU A 92 4.17 10.24 -4.45
N PRO A 93 5.02 10.38 -3.42
CA PRO A 93 6.13 11.33 -3.47
C PRO A 93 7.04 11.08 -4.69
N PRO A 94 7.43 12.12 -5.43
CA PRO A 94 8.19 11.97 -6.68
C PRO A 94 9.55 11.29 -6.48
N GLU A 95 10.15 11.39 -5.30
CA GLU A 95 11.41 10.75 -4.97
C GLU A 95 11.37 9.21 -5.05
N ILE A 96 10.18 8.60 -4.94
CA ILE A 96 10.02 7.14 -5.05
C ILE A 96 10.37 6.64 -6.46
N ALA A 97 10.28 7.50 -7.49
CA ALA A 97 10.60 7.13 -8.86
C ALA A 97 12.06 6.68 -9.07
N GLU A 98 12.98 7.06 -8.17
CA GLU A 98 14.40 6.68 -8.26
C GLU A 98 14.71 5.34 -7.57
N TYR A 99 13.75 4.79 -6.82
CA TYR A 99 13.95 3.58 -6.05
C TYR A 99 13.93 2.36 -6.97
N ARG A 100 14.71 1.34 -6.61
CA ARG A 100 14.86 0.12 -7.39
C ARG A 100 14.34 -1.06 -6.62
N LEU A 101 13.59 -1.92 -7.30
CA LEU A 101 13.12 -3.17 -6.75
C LEU A 101 14.31 -4.04 -6.35
N VAL A 102 14.31 -4.54 -5.12
CA VAL A 102 15.37 -5.41 -4.58
C VAL A 102 14.84 -6.74 -4.09
N ASP A 103 13.55 -6.84 -3.75
CA ASP A 103 12.91 -8.07 -3.32
C ASP A 103 11.40 -8.03 -3.60
N GLU A 104 10.81 -9.20 -3.78
CA GLU A 104 9.37 -9.41 -3.96
C GLU A 104 8.94 -10.69 -3.27
N ARG A 105 7.83 -10.63 -2.54
CA ARG A 105 7.31 -11.78 -1.81
C ARG A 105 5.80 -11.81 -1.77
N ALA A 106 5.25 -13.00 -1.96
CA ALA A 106 3.87 -13.29 -1.61
C ALA A 106 3.75 -13.41 -0.09
N LEU A 107 2.71 -12.81 0.48
CA LEU A 107 2.38 -12.89 1.90
C LEU A 107 1.09 -13.71 2.10
N PRO A 108 0.83 -14.21 3.31
CA PRO A 108 -0.43 -14.88 3.61
C PRO A 108 -1.63 -14.01 3.24
N SER A 109 -2.64 -14.63 2.65
CA SER A 109 -3.86 -13.95 2.25
C SER A 109 -4.59 -13.34 3.45
N GLN A 110 -5.34 -12.28 3.19
CA GLN A 110 -6.13 -11.59 4.19
C GLN A 110 -7.61 -11.76 3.87
N ILE A 111 -8.41 -12.02 4.91
CA ILE A 111 -9.87 -12.08 4.79
C ILE A 111 -10.45 -10.73 5.17
N VAL A 112 -11.23 -10.15 4.27
CA VAL A 112 -11.98 -8.92 4.53
C VAL A 112 -13.46 -9.26 4.68
N GLY A 113 -14.05 -8.85 5.80
CA GLY A 113 -15.45 -9.13 6.15
C GLY A 113 -15.71 -10.62 6.40
N ASP A 114 -16.99 -11.00 6.51
CA ASP A 114 -17.38 -12.41 6.57
C ASP A 114 -17.40 -12.99 5.15
N PRO A 115 -16.60 -14.04 4.85
CA PRO A 115 -16.71 -14.75 3.59
C PRO A 115 -18.09 -15.43 3.55
N LYS A 116 -18.96 -14.95 2.66
CA LYS A 116 -20.25 -15.59 2.37
C LYS A 116 -20.09 -16.70 1.34
#